data_AF-B2AVJ6-F1
#
_entry.id   AF-B2AVJ6-F1
#
_cell.length_a   1.000
_cell.length_b   1.000
_cell.length_c   1.000
_cell.angle_alpha   90.00
_cell.angle_beta   90.00
_cell.angle_gamma   90.00
#
_symmetry.space_group_name_H-M   'P 1'
#
loop_
_entity.id
_entity.type
_entity.pdbx_description
1 polymer ?
#
loop_
_entity_poly.entity_id
_entity_poly.type
_entity_poly.pdbx_seq_one_letter_code
_entity_poly.pdbx_strand_id
1 'polypeptide(L)'
;MEYVENGRNPDIYTREFVELVRRLNHLTRGKMHAFRDFRDVLAREMAAAMPEVKEDAMRVVEETGGKGPVLLGDEEGKTEGR
;
A
#
# COMPACT_ATOMS: atom_id res chain seq x y z
N MET A 1 -36.77 -3.74 7.93
CA MET A 1 -37.51 -4.99 7.64
C MET A 1 -38.08 -4.88 6.23
N GLU A 2 -37.21 -4.80 5.22
CA GLU A 2 -37.61 -4.55 3.82
C GLU A 2 -37.40 -5.78 2.93
N TYR A 3 -36.87 -6.88 3.49
CA TYR A 3 -36.34 -8.00 2.73
C TYR A 3 -37.22 -9.25 2.73
N VAL A 4 -38.44 -9.17 3.28
CA VAL A 4 -39.42 -10.28 3.26
C VAL A 4 -40.58 -9.99 2.30
N GLU A 5 -40.85 -8.73 1.94
CA GLU A 5 -42.03 -8.37 1.13
C GLU A 5 -41.91 -8.70 -0.38
N ASN A 6 -40.70 -8.91 -0.92
CA ASN A 6 -40.48 -9.05 -2.37
C ASN A 6 -40.20 -10.48 -2.88
N GLY A 7 -40.36 -11.53 -2.05
CA GLY A 7 -40.25 -12.93 -2.51
C GLY A 7 -38.90 -13.33 -3.11
N ARG A 8 -37.84 -12.53 -2.92
CA ARG A 8 -36.48 -12.86 -3.36
C ARG A 8 -35.88 -13.95 -2.48
N ASN A 9 -35.21 -14.92 -3.09
CA ASN A 9 -34.57 -16.02 -2.38
C ASN A 9 -33.58 -15.47 -1.33
N PRO A 10 -33.74 -15.81 -0.02
CA PRO A 10 -32.86 -15.34 1.05
C PRO A 10 -31.36 -15.68 0.83
N ASP A 11 -31.03 -16.73 0.08
CA ASP A 11 -29.65 -17.11 -0.25
C ASP A 11 -28.95 -16.15 -1.23
N ILE A 12 -29.72 -15.32 -1.94
CA ILE A 12 -29.15 -14.30 -2.84
C ILE A 12 -28.56 -13.16 -2.01
N TYR A 13 -29.22 -12.72 -0.94
CA TYR A 13 -28.75 -11.62 -0.09
C TYR A 13 -27.45 -11.95 0.64
N THR A 14 -27.31 -13.19 1.12
CA THR A 14 -26.09 -13.62 1.81
C THR A 14 -24.91 -13.71 0.84
N ARG A 15 -25.16 -14.14 -0.40
CA ARG A 15 -24.14 -14.16 -1.47
C ARG A 15 -23.71 -12.76 -1.88
N GLU A 16 -24.67 -11.86 -2.16
CA GLU A 16 -24.39 -10.46 -2.52
C GLU A 16 -23.60 -9.75 -1.41
N PHE A 17 -23.93 -10.03 -0.14
CA PHE A 17 -23.20 -9.48 1.00
C PHE A 17 -21.74 -9.97 1.04
N VAL A 18 -21.51 -11.28 0.89
CA VAL A 18 -20.14 -11.85 0.88
C VAL A 18 -19.33 -11.32 -0.29
N GLU A 19 -19.93 -11.21 -1.47
CA GLU A 19 -19.28 -10.66 -2.66
C GLU A 19 -18.93 -9.17 -2.48
N LEU A 20 -19.85 -8.39 -1.91
CA LEU A 20 -19.61 -6.99 -1.57
C LEU A 20 -18.45 -6.85 -0.57
N VAL A 21 -18.46 -7.60 0.53
CA VAL A 21 -17.40 -7.56 1.54
C VAL A 21 -16.05 -7.95 0.93
N ARG A 22 -16.02 -8.98 0.07
CA ARG A 22 -14.79 -9.37 -0.65
C ARG A 22 -14.28 -8.26 -1.56
N ARG A 23 -15.16 -7.64 -2.36
CA ARG A 23 -14.79 -6.53 -3.25
C ARG A 23 -14.26 -5.34 -2.45
N LEU A 24 -14.91 -4.97 -1.35
CA LEU A 24 -14.48 -3.88 -0.48
C LEU A 24 -13.11 -4.17 0.16
N ASN A 25 -12.92 -5.38 0.70
CA ASN A 25 -11.64 -5.80 1.26
C ASN A 25 -10.51 -5.76 0.21
N HIS A 26 -10.79 -6.22 -1.00
CA HIS A 26 -9.81 -6.19 -2.09
C HIS A 26 -9.45 -4.76 -2.48
N LEU A 27 -10.45 -3.87 -2.63
CA LEU A 27 -10.23 -2.47 -2.95
C LEU A 27 -9.39 -1.77 -1.87
N THR A 28 -9.73 -1.94 -0.60
CA THR A 28 -8.99 -1.36 0.52
C THR A 28 -7.55 -1.86 0.54
N ARG A 29 -7.35 -3.18 0.34
CA ARG A 29 -6.01 -3.75 0.24
C ARG A 29 -5.21 -3.17 -0.93
N GLY A 30 -5.84 -3.00 -2.09
CA GLY A 30 -5.23 -2.36 -3.26
C GLY A 30 -4.79 -0.92 -2.98
N LYS A 31 -5.66 -0.12 -2.34
CA LYS A 31 -5.30 1.24 -1.92
C LYS A 31 -4.11 1.27 -0.97
N MET A 32 -4.09 0.38 0.02
CA MET A 32 -2.94 0.29 0.94
C MET A 32 -1.63 -0.05 0.24
N HIS A 33 -1.66 -0.92 -0.79
CA HIS A 33 -0.47 -1.21 -1.60
C HIS A 33 -0.03 0.03 -2.38
N ALA A 34 -0.94 0.69 -3.09
CA ALA A 34 -0.62 1.89 -3.86
C ALA A 34 -0.02 3.02 -2.99
N PHE A 35 -0.53 3.22 -1.77
CA PHE A 35 0.03 4.21 -0.85
C PHE A 35 1.41 3.83 -0.32
N ARG A 36 1.70 2.54 -0.12
CA ARG A 36 3.06 2.08 0.24
C ARG A 36 4.04 2.35 -0.89
N ASP A 37 3.68 1.96 -2.11
CA ASP A 37 4.53 2.16 -3.29
C ASP A 37 4.81 3.65 -3.50
N PHE A 38 3.77 4.49 -3.40
CA PHE A 38 3.90 5.94 -3.50
C PHE A 38 4.83 6.52 -2.42
N ARG A 39 4.65 6.10 -1.16
CA ARG A 39 5.51 6.54 -0.05
C ARG A 39 6.97 6.18 -0.31
N ASP A 40 7.23 4.95 -0.75
CA ASP A 40 8.60 4.45 -0.94
C ASP A 40 9.30 5.19 -2.09
N VAL A 41 8.58 5.45 -3.19
CA VAL A 41 9.08 6.29 -4.29
C VAL A 41 9.33 7.71 -3.80
N LEU A 42 8.37 8.34 -3.13
CA LEU A 42 8.50 9.71 -2.65
C LEU A 42 9.69 9.88 -1.69
N ALA A 43 9.87 8.96 -0.75
CA ALA A 43 10.99 9.00 0.18
C ALA A 43 12.35 8.88 -0.52
N ARG A 44 12.44 8.03 -1.57
CA ARG A 44 13.65 7.92 -2.39
C ARG A 44 13.94 9.22 -3.13
N GLU A 45 12.95 9.81 -3.79
CA GLU A 45 13.13 11.07 -4.52
C GLU A 45 13.47 12.22 -3.56
N MET A 46 12.85 12.28 -2.38
CA MET A 46 13.18 13.26 -1.35
C MET A 46 14.61 13.11 -0.83
N ALA A 47 15.07 11.88 -0.58
CA ALA A 47 16.43 11.62 -0.13
C ALA A 47 17.49 12.01 -1.19
N ALA A 48 17.16 11.89 -2.48
CA ALA A 48 18.03 12.28 -3.57
C ALA A 48 18.05 13.80 -3.81
N ALA A 49 16.88 14.45 -3.77
CA ALA A 49 16.75 15.88 -4.06
C ALA A 49 17.05 16.79 -2.86
N MET A 50 16.83 16.31 -1.64
CA MET A 50 16.95 17.07 -0.38
C MET A 50 17.67 16.22 0.68
N PRO A 51 19.01 16.08 0.60
CA PRO A 51 19.77 15.25 1.52
C PRO A 51 19.60 15.63 3.00
N GLU A 52 19.32 16.90 3.29
CA GLU A 52 19.13 17.44 4.65
C GLU A 52 17.88 16.91 5.36
N VAL A 53 16.87 16.43 4.63
CA VAL A 53 15.64 15.84 5.21
C VAL A 53 15.59 14.31 5.09
N LYS A 54 16.66 13.70 4.59
CA LYS A 54 16.72 12.25 4.34
C LYS A 54 16.41 11.43 5.59
N GLU A 55 17.00 11.78 6.72
CA GLU A 55 16.81 11.04 7.98
C GLU A 55 15.36 11.15 8.47
N ASP A 56 14.77 12.34 8.38
CA ASP A 56 13.36 12.55 8.73
C ASP A 56 12.42 11.78 7.78
N ALA A 57 12.70 11.78 6.48
CA ALA A 57 11.94 11.01 5.50
C ALA A 57 12.03 9.49 5.77
N MET A 58 13.22 8.99 6.13
CA MET A 58 13.42 7.59 6.53
C MET A 58 12.65 7.25 7.80
N ARG A 59 12.66 8.11 8.81
CA ARG A 59 11.87 7.92 10.04
C ARG A 59 10.37 7.80 9.73
N VAL A 60 9.84 8.66 8.86
CA VAL A 60 8.42 8.57 8.44
C VAL A 60 8.12 7.25 7.71
N VAL A 61 9.04 6.77 6.87
CA VAL A 61 8.87 5.46 6.20
C VAL A 61 8.78 4.33 7.21
N GLU A 62 9.67 4.30 8.19
CA GLU A 62 9.67 3.27 9.24
C GLU A 62 8.41 3.33 10.11
N GLU A 63 8.02 4.53 10.57
CA GLU A 63 6.83 4.73 11.40
C GLU A 63 5.52 4.36 10.67
N THR A 64 5.50 4.48 9.34
CA THR A 64 4.34 4.08 8.51
C THR A 64 4.40 2.62 8.06
N GLY A 65 5.29 1.80 8.62
CA GLY A 65 5.37 0.36 8.36
C GLY A 65 6.12 0.00 7.07
N GLY A 66 6.94 0.91 6.55
CA GLY A 66 7.93 0.61 5.52
C GLY A 66 9.19 -0.01 6.13
N LYS A 67 9.97 -0.69 5.30
CA LYS A 67 11.30 -1.13 5.70
C LYS A 67 12.28 -0.02 5.34
N GLY A 68 12.81 0.67 6.34
CA GLY A 68 14.05 1.43 6.19
C GLY A 68 15.22 0.50 5.84
N PRO A 69 16.45 0.98 5.93
CA PRO A 69 17.32 1.49 4.86
C PRO A 69 17.68 0.52 3.70
N VAL A 70 16.76 -0.33 3.21
CA VAL A 70 17.01 -1.18 2.03
C VAL A 70 16.84 -0.42 0.69
N LEU A 71 16.23 0.77 0.70
CA LEU A 71 15.98 1.55 -0.52
C LEU A 71 17.18 2.39 -1.00
N LEU A 72 18.29 2.42 -0.25
CA LEU A 72 19.39 3.34 -0.51
C LEU A 72 20.77 2.71 -0.71
N GLY A 73 20.86 1.40 -0.87
CA GLY A 73 22.13 0.74 -1.14
C GLY A 73 21.91 -0.62 -1.76
N ASP A 74 21.90 -0.66 -3.10
CA ASP A 74 22.30 -1.82 -3.92
C ASP A 74 22.40 -1.48 -5.43
N GLU A 75 22.60 -0.21 -5.84
CA GLU A 75 23.00 0.16 -7.22
C GLU A 75 24.33 0.92 -7.30
N GLU A 76 25.16 0.90 -6.25
CA GLU A 76 26.53 1.47 -6.26
C GLU A 76 27.62 0.40 -6.11
N GLY A 77 27.46 -0.75 -6.79
CA GLY A 77 28.46 -1.81 -6.72
C GLY A 77 28.57 -2.67 -7.98
N LYS A 78 28.92 -2.12 -9.16
CA LYS A 78 29.53 -2.88 -10.29
C LYS A 78 29.80 -2.06 -11.56
N THR A 79 30.80 -1.17 -11.57
CA THR A 79 31.58 -0.93 -12.80
C THR A 79 33.02 -0.55 -12.44
N GLU A 80 33.89 -1.54 -12.65
CA GLU A 80 35.30 -1.44 -13.04
C GLU A 80 36.34 -0.95 -12.01
N GLY A 81 36.95 -1.94 -11.38
CA GLY A 81 38.23 -1.86 -10.67
C GLY A 81 38.92 -3.22 -10.59
N ARG A 82 39.08 -3.92 -11.72
CA ARG A 82 40.15 -4.90 -12.03
C ARG A 82 39.96 -5.57 -13.38
#